data_AF-A0AAW4H6N7-F1
#
_entry.id   AF-A0AAW4H6N7-F1
#
_cell.length_a   1.000
_cell.length_b   1.000
_cell.length_c   1.000
_cell.angle_alpha   90.00
_cell.angle_beta   90.00
_cell.angle_gamma   90.00
#
_symmetry.space_group_name_H-M   'P 1'
#
loop_
_entity.id
_entity.type
_entity.pdbx_description
1 polymer ?
#
loop_
_entity_poly.entity_id
_entity_poly.type
_entity_poly.pdbx_seq_one_letter_code
_entity_poly.pdbx_strand_id
1 'polypeptide(L)'
;MKRTLLAFAIASGIAVPAVAETTQIDVLGVYTKATSEWFEQDQLAAIQHRFNVGNVILKNSGLDIKVNLVATKEYNFDSQAGMKKSQKQALNALTPSRAQDPIFSDIESERKKAGADMVAMFRNLDLKNTPDYDAKKGLISCGLAWVIPASDWRSNPRYAKSRMYSHSYMNQCGDDTFIHELGHNWGLNHAHEQYENTPHFGNGTEKDAYGYGVKDKFATTMAYGFLFGVRGRSYTFSTPDKQCEGTPCGKKDYANAVRAIGLSAPHVASIYASKAATPDDGTTDTVTPPAVTTGKNQYLLESPRALPDATQLELPFDVNYQGELTKTTIRVNIEHQFIGDVSVSLVAPSGKQWSLKESNGRDRGNRYHVLFTLNDVEKSDVLGQWKVLVSDDYEKDTGIIKEVELLFK
;
A
#
# COMPACT_ATOMS: atom_id res chain seq x y z
N MET A 1 65.84 4.05 -37.28
CA MET A 1 64.52 3.41 -37.09
C MET A 1 64.58 2.50 -35.87
N LYS A 2 64.17 2.98 -34.69
CA LYS A 2 63.99 2.14 -33.48
C LYS A 2 62.50 2.05 -33.21
N ARG A 3 61.95 0.84 -33.24
CA ARG A 3 60.53 0.54 -33.03
C ARG A 3 60.24 0.47 -31.54
N THR A 4 59.33 1.32 -31.07
CA THR A 4 58.80 1.28 -29.70
C THR A 4 57.61 0.32 -29.68
N LEU A 5 57.68 -0.73 -28.85
CA LEU A 5 56.57 -1.64 -28.57
C LEU A 5 55.61 -0.97 -27.57
N LEU A 6 54.37 -0.73 -27.99
CA LEU A 6 53.27 -0.32 -27.12
C LEU A 6 52.66 -1.59 -26.51
N ALA A 7 52.73 -1.74 -25.19
CA ALA A 7 52.02 -2.78 -24.46
C ALA A 7 50.56 -2.36 -24.29
N PHE A 8 49.62 -3.13 -24.86
CA PHE A 8 48.19 -2.99 -24.61
C PHE A 8 47.86 -3.65 -23.26
N ALA A 9 47.50 -2.84 -22.26
CA ALA A 9 46.87 -3.33 -21.05
C ALA A 9 45.39 -3.62 -21.36
N ILE A 10 45.03 -4.90 -21.40
CA ILE A 10 43.63 -5.34 -21.49
C ILE A 10 43.05 -5.24 -20.08
N ALA A 11 42.37 -4.13 -19.80
CA ALA A 11 41.55 -4.00 -18.60
C ALA A 11 40.32 -4.90 -18.77
N SER A 12 40.34 -6.07 -18.15
CA SER A 12 39.17 -6.94 -18.02
C SER A 12 38.23 -6.31 -16.99
N GLY A 13 37.27 -5.51 -17.44
CA GLY A 13 36.19 -5.01 -16.61
C GLY A 13 35.30 -6.18 -16.18
N ILE A 14 35.26 -6.46 -14.88
CA ILE A 14 34.25 -7.33 -14.30
C ILE A 14 32.93 -6.56 -14.42
N ALA A 15 32.06 -7.00 -15.33
CA ALA A 15 30.70 -6.50 -15.40
C ALA A 15 29.97 -6.98 -14.14
N VAL A 16 29.81 -6.08 -13.17
CA VAL A 16 28.87 -6.31 -12.07
C VAL A 16 27.48 -6.37 -12.71
N PRO A 17 26.69 -7.44 -12.48
CA PRO A 17 25.32 -7.48 -12.97
C PRO A 17 24.57 -6.30 -12.34
N ALA A 18 23.95 -5.46 -13.18
CA ALA A 18 23.06 -4.43 -12.72
C ALA A 18 21.96 -5.11 -11.88
N VAL A 19 21.91 -4.79 -10.59
CA VAL A 19 20.76 -5.11 -9.76
C VAL A 19 19.58 -4.40 -10.42
N ALA A 20 18.56 -5.14 -10.84
CA ALA A 20 17.37 -4.52 -11.40
C ALA A 20 16.77 -3.62 -10.31
N GLU A 21 16.68 -2.32 -10.56
CA GLU A 21 16.07 -1.39 -9.63
C GLU A 21 14.59 -1.75 -9.42
N THR A 22 14.12 -1.66 -8.17
CA THR A 22 12.71 -1.83 -7.81
C THR A 22 11.84 -0.95 -8.71
N THR A 23 10.85 -1.55 -9.37
CA THR A 23 9.95 -0.81 -10.25
C THR A 23 9.05 0.12 -9.43
N GLN A 24 9.25 1.43 -9.55
CA GLN A 24 8.42 2.45 -8.91
C GLN A 24 7.19 2.75 -9.76
N ILE A 25 6.00 2.70 -9.16
CA ILE A 25 4.75 3.09 -9.83
C ILE A 25 4.08 4.18 -9.01
N ASP A 26 3.96 5.36 -9.61
CA ASP A 26 3.45 6.53 -8.92
C ASP A 26 1.94 6.71 -9.20
N VAL A 27 1.15 6.91 -8.16
CA VAL A 27 -0.31 6.97 -8.25
C VAL A 27 -0.84 8.29 -7.69
N LEU A 28 -1.72 8.93 -8.45
CA LEU A 28 -2.54 10.03 -7.98
C LEU A 28 -3.79 9.47 -7.31
N GLY A 29 -3.92 9.67 -6.00
CA GLY A 29 -5.12 9.31 -5.24
C GLY A 29 -6.18 10.41 -5.33
N VAL A 30 -7.33 10.13 -5.92
CA VAL A 30 -8.45 11.09 -5.92
C VAL A 30 -9.55 10.62 -4.99
N TYR A 31 -10.24 11.53 -4.32
CA TYR A 31 -11.33 11.17 -3.43
C TYR A 31 -12.46 12.19 -3.49
N THR A 32 -13.63 11.81 -2.99
CA THR A 32 -14.80 12.71 -2.99
C THR A 32 -14.92 13.49 -1.69
N LYS A 33 -15.56 14.65 -1.74
CA LYS A 33 -15.90 15.42 -0.53
C LYS A 33 -16.73 14.60 0.47
N ALA A 34 -17.69 13.80 0.01
CA ALA A 34 -18.42 12.90 0.90
C ALA A 34 -17.52 11.86 1.59
N THR A 35 -16.39 11.51 0.97
CA THR A 35 -15.42 10.59 1.54
C THR A 35 -14.59 11.27 2.62
N SER A 36 -14.10 12.49 2.41
CA SER A 36 -13.39 13.22 3.46
C SER A 36 -14.28 13.54 4.65
N GLU A 37 -15.54 13.90 4.40
CA GLU A 37 -16.55 14.10 5.45
C GLU A 37 -16.85 12.81 6.21
N TRP A 38 -16.98 11.66 5.52
CA TRP A 38 -17.24 10.37 6.17
C TRP A 38 -16.13 9.95 7.12
N PHE A 39 -14.88 10.20 6.72
CA PHE A 39 -13.70 9.85 7.51
C PHE A 39 -13.26 11.00 8.44
N GLU A 40 -14.10 12.02 8.66
CA GLU A 40 -13.81 13.13 9.57
C GLU A 40 -12.45 13.82 9.31
N GLN A 41 -12.04 13.91 8.05
CA GLN A 41 -10.74 14.42 7.58
C GLN A 41 -9.53 13.46 7.72
N ASP A 42 -9.73 12.20 8.12
CA ASP A 42 -8.71 11.15 8.19
C ASP A 42 -8.60 10.29 6.91
N GLN A 43 -9.31 10.65 5.83
CA GLN A 43 -9.31 9.90 4.57
C GLN A 43 -7.92 9.67 3.99
N LEU A 44 -6.98 10.61 4.19
CA LEU A 44 -5.63 10.49 3.64
C LEU A 44 -4.86 9.34 4.29
N ALA A 45 -5.01 9.15 5.61
CA ALA A 45 -4.43 8.00 6.31
C ALA A 45 -5.07 6.69 5.85
N ALA A 46 -6.39 6.67 5.67
CA ALA A 46 -7.10 5.51 5.14
C ALA A 46 -6.67 5.16 3.70
N ILE A 47 -6.40 6.17 2.85
CA ILE A 47 -5.86 5.97 1.51
C ILE A 47 -4.43 5.41 1.62
N GLN A 48 -3.55 6.04 2.41
CA GLN A 48 -2.16 5.60 2.56
C GLN A 48 -2.06 4.16 3.10
N HIS A 49 -2.91 3.78 4.04
CA HIS A 49 -3.00 2.40 4.54
C HIS A 49 -3.22 1.38 3.41
N ARG A 50 -4.05 1.70 2.42
CA ARG A 50 -4.31 0.82 1.26
C ARG A 50 -3.08 0.67 0.37
N PHE A 51 -2.28 1.72 0.21
CA PHE A 51 -0.98 1.63 -0.47
C PHE A 51 -0.01 0.74 0.30
N ASN A 52 0.02 0.87 1.63
CA ASN A 52 0.86 0.04 2.50
C ASN A 52 0.47 -1.45 2.41
N VAL A 53 -0.83 -1.76 2.51
CA VAL A 53 -1.36 -3.12 2.31
C VAL A 53 -1.06 -3.64 0.90
N GLY A 54 -1.24 -2.81 -0.12
CA GLY A 54 -0.91 -3.17 -1.51
C GLY A 54 0.56 -3.54 -1.69
N ASN A 55 1.48 -2.75 -1.10
CA ASN A 55 2.91 -3.03 -1.14
C ASN A 55 3.30 -4.30 -0.36
N VAL A 56 2.62 -4.60 0.76
CA VAL A 56 2.78 -5.89 1.46
C VAL A 56 2.36 -7.03 0.53
N ILE A 57 1.23 -6.90 -0.16
CA ILE A 57 0.74 -7.93 -1.10
C ILE A 57 1.72 -8.12 -2.27
N LEU A 58 2.24 -7.06 -2.85
CA LEU A 58 3.25 -7.13 -3.92
C LEU A 58 4.52 -7.85 -3.44
N LYS A 59 5.06 -7.46 -2.28
CA LYS A 59 6.22 -8.11 -1.66
C LYS A 59 5.97 -9.59 -1.37
N ASN A 60 4.83 -9.92 -0.77
CA ASN A 60 4.43 -11.31 -0.49
C ASN A 60 4.30 -12.14 -1.78
N SER A 61 3.91 -11.50 -2.88
CA SER A 61 3.85 -12.11 -4.21
C SER A 61 5.22 -12.35 -4.84
N GLY A 62 6.29 -11.73 -4.30
CA GLY A 62 7.63 -11.78 -4.87
C GLY A 62 7.84 -10.81 -6.03
N LEU A 63 7.00 -9.77 -6.13
CA LEU A 63 7.15 -8.70 -7.11
C LEU A 63 8.03 -7.60 -6.51
N ASP A 64 9.08 -7.21 -7.23
CA ASP A 64 9.93 -6.07 -6.89
C ASP A 64 9.33 -4.78 -7.46
N ILE A 65 8.16 -4.43 -6.94
CA ILE A 65 7.36 -3.27 -7.34
C ILE A 65 6.99 -2.51 -6.08
N LYS A 66 7.14 -1.18 -6.11
CA LYS A 66 6.64 -0.28 -5.07
C LYS A 66 5.65 0.70 -5.68
N VAL A 67 4.44 0.70 -5.14
CA VAL A 67 3.39 1.63 -5.52
C VAL A 67 3.39 2.80 -4.54
N ASN A 68 3.53 4.02 -5.03
CA ASN A 68 3.66 5.24 -4.24
C ASN A 68 2.42 6.13 -4.39
N LEU A 69 1.90 6.64 -3.28
CA LEU A 69 0.93 7.73 -3.31
C LEU A 69 1.70 9.05 -3.43
N VAL A 70 1.75 9.62 -4.64
CA VAL A 70 2.60 10.81 -4.89
C VAL A 70 1.86 12.14 -4.75
N ALA A 71 0.54 12.11 -4.86
CA ALA A 71 -0.32 13.27 -4.66
C ALA A 71 -1.74 12.82 -4.36
N THR A 72 -2.53 13.72 -3.77
CA THR A 72 -3.97 13.53 -3.67
C THR A 72 -4.76 14.75 -4.13
N LYS A 73 -6.01 14.52 -4.54
CA LYS A 73 -6.95 15.59 -4.87
C LYS A 73 -8.39 15.25 -4.51
N GLU A 74 -9.04 16.19 -3.83
CA GLU A 74 -10.48 16.12 -3.53
C GLU A 74 -11.30 16.66 -4.70
N TYR A 75 -12.41 15.97 -5.01
CA TYR A 75 -13.43 16.45 -5.94
C TYR A 75 -14.81 16.41 -5.26
N ASN A 76 -15.64 17.42 -5.47
CA ASN A 76 -17.04 17.39 -5.01
C ASN A 76 -17.94 16.58 -5.97
N PHE A 77 -17.51 15.38 -6.31
CA PHE A 77 -18.26 14.44 -7.16
C PHE A 77 -19.25 13.66 -6.30
N ASP A 78 -20.48 13.54 -6.78
CA ASP A 78 -21.56 12.69 -6.25
C ASP A 78 -21.79 12.73 -4.72
N SER A 79 -21.40 13.83 -4.08
CA SER A 79 -21.30 13.91 -2.62
C SER A 79 -22.66 14.13 -1.95
N GLN A 80 -23.64 14.66 -2.69
CA GLN A 80 -25.00 14.91 -2.19
C GLN A 80 -25.81 13.61 -2.02
N ALA A 81 -26.67 13.57 -0.99
CA ALA A 81 -27.62 12.47 -0.78
C ALA A 81 -28.53 12.30 -2.01
N GLY A 82 -28.83 11.05 -2.38
CA GLY A 82 -29.62 10.71 -3.56
C GLY A 82 -28.89 10.87 -4.92
N MET A 83 -27.68 11.41 -4.93
CA MET A 83 -26.89 11.62 -6.17
C MET A 83 -25.76 10.59 -6.36
N LYS A 84 -25.67 9.59 -5.48
CA LYS A 84 -24.60 8.58 -5.51
C LYS A 84 -24.57 7.84 -6.84
N LYS A 85 -23.38 7.76 -7.41
CA LYS A 85 -23.11 7.04 -8.67
C LYS A 85 -22.53 5.66 -8.37
N SER A 86 -22.86 4.70 -9.25
CA SER A 86 -22.21 3.39 -9.25
C SER A 86 -20.73 3.50 -9.54
N GLN A 87 -19.93 2.53 -9.14
CA GLN A 87 -18.51 2.41 -9.45
C GLN A 87 -18.24 2.48 -10.97
N LYS A 88 -19.16 1.94 -11.80
CA LYS A 88 -19.06 2.03 -13.26
C LYS A 88 -19.25 3.46 -13.75
N GLN A 89 -20.23 4.16 -13.21
CA GLN A 89 -20.45 5.57 -13.53
C GLN A 89 -19.28 6.44 -13.02
N ALA A 90 -18.75 6.17 -11.84
CA ALA A 90 -17.62 6.87 -11.26
C ALA A 90 -16.33 6.65 -12.07
N LEU A 91 -16.00 5.41 -12.43
CA LEU A 91 -14.83 5.09 -13.25
C LEU A 91 -14.92 5.75 -14.63
N ASN A 92 -16.09 5.70 -15.28
CA ASN A 92 -16.32 6.38 -16.57
C ASN A 92 -16.23 7.90 -16.45
N ALA A 93 -16.77 8.48 -15.38
CA ALA A 93 -16.72 9.92 -15.12
C ALA A 93 -15.30 10.42 -14.90
N LEU A 94 -14.45 9.63 -14.23
CA LEU A 94 -13.05 9.96 -13.97
C LEU A 94 -12.16 9.80 -15.19
N THR A 95 -12.43 8.78 -16.03
CA THR A 95 -11.56 8.40 -17.15
C THR A 95 -11.74 9.35 -18.34
N PRO A 96 -10.66 9.94 -18.90
CA PRO A 96 -10.71 10.80 -20.09
C PRO A 96 -11.38 10.10 -21.28
N SER A 97 -12.62 10.49 -21.53
CA SER A 97 -13.48 9.89 -22.55
C SER A 97 -14.68 10.81 -22.82
N ARG A 98 -15.56 10.41 -23.74
CA ARG A 98 -16.84 11.13 -23.96
C ARG A 98 -17.79 11.07 -22.76
N ALA A 99 -17.58 10.12 -21.83
CA ALA A 99 -18.38 9.95 -20.63
C ALA A 99 -17.78 10.65 -19.40
N GLN A 100 -16.67 11.37 -19.57
CA GLN A 100 -16.02 12.08 -18.48
C GLN A 100 -16.95 13.16 -17.91
N ASP A 101 -17.04 13.24 -16.59
CA ASP A 101 -17.78 14.32 -15.93
C ASP A 101 -16.91 15.59 -15.93
N PRO A 102 -17.47 16.77 -16.26
CA PRO A 102 -16.72 18.03 -16.28
C PRO A 102 -15.96 18.35 -14.99
N ILE A 103 -16.38 17.82 -13.84
CA ILE A 103 -15.68 18.02 -12.56
C ILE A 103 -14.25 17.44 -12.58
N PHE A 104 -13.99 16.43 -13.41
CA PHE A 104 -12.67 15.82 -13.58
C PHE A 104 -11.91 16.36 -14.79
N SER A 105 -12.33 17.46 -15.41
CA SER A 105 -11.71 18.00 -16.62
C SER A 105 -10.21 18.32 -16.48
N ASP A 106 -9.73 18.54 -15.24
CA ASP A 106 -8.33 18.82 -14.94
C ASP A 106 -7.49 17.58 -14.56
N ILE A 107 -8.07 16.38 -14.52
CA ILE A 107 -7.42 15.18 -13.96
C ILE A 107 -6.11 14.83 -14.65
N GLU A 108 -6.02 14.96 -15.99
CA GLU A 108 -4.80 14.66 -16.73
C GLU A 108 -3.71 15.72 -16.51
N SER A 109 -4.10 16.97 -16.23
CA SER A 109 -3.16 18.02 -15.84
C SER A 109 -2.59 17.72 -14.45
N GLU A 110 -3.43 17.33 -13.49
CA GLU A 110 -2.99 16.96 -12.14
C GLU A 110 -2.13 15.70 -12.16
N ARG A 111 -2.54 14.68 -12.92
CA ARG A 111 -1.77 13.44 -13.10
C ARG A 111 -0.38 13.74 -13.65
N LYS A 112 -0.28 14.55 -14.71
CA LYS A 112 1.01 14.98 -15.28
C LYS A 112 1.83 15.82 -14.29
N LYS A 113 1.19 16.71 -13.54
CA LYS A 113 1.86 17.55 -12.53
C LYS A 113 2.43 16.70 -11.40
N ALA A 114 1.70 15.69 -10.94
CA ALA A 114 2.14 14.74 -9.93
C ALA A 114 3.20 13.75 -10.44
N GLY A 115 3.32 13.56 -11.75
CA GLY A 115 4.14 12.49 -12.33
C GLY A 115 3.53 11.10 -12.09
N ALA A 116 2.20 11.01 -12.00
CA ALA A 116 1.52 9.78 -11.63
C ALA A 116 1.24 8.88 -12.85
N ASP A 117 1.81 7.69 -12.84
CA ASP A 117 1.59 6.63 -13.80
C ASP A 117 0.15 6.12 -13.81
N MET A 118 -0.52 6.14 -12.66
CA MET A 118 -1.90 5.68 -12.51
C MET A 118 -2.76 6.67 -11.71
N VAL A 119 -4.07 6.56 -11.82
CA VAL A 119 -5.04 7.32 -11.01
C VAL A 119 -5.98 6.35 -10.32
N ALA A 120 -6.13 6.47 -9.00
CA ALA A 120 -7.04 5.65 -8.22
C ALA A 120 -8.03 6.52 -7.46
N MET A 121 -9.33 6.28 -7.67
CA MET A 121 -10.40 6.94 -6.94
C MET A 121 -10.79 6.15 -5.69
N PHE A 122 -10.84 6.85 -4.56
CA PHE A 122 -11.26 6.31 -3.27
C PHE A 122 -12.57 6.95 -2.83
N ARG A 123 -13.58 6.12 -2.56
CA ARG A 123 -14.90 6.57 -2.11
C ARG A 123 -15.33 5.88 -0.81
N ASN A 124 -16.18 6.54 -0.04
CA ASN A 124 -17.00 5.88 0.97
C ASN A 124 -18.25 5.29 0.32
N LEU A 125 -18.64 4.09 0.75
CA LEU A 125 -19.87 3.43 0.34
C LEU A 125 -20.98 3.78 1.33
N ASP A 126 -21.98 4.51 0.84
CA ASP A 126 -23.21 4.80 1.57
C ASP A 126 -24.26 3.73 1.25
N LEU A 127 -24.38 2.71 2.12
CA LEU A 127 -25.26 1.56 1.94
C LEU A 127 -26.75 1.95 1.79
N LYS A 128 -27.16 3.15 2.21
CA LYS A 128 -28.57 3.57 2.11
C LYS A 128 -28.91 4.14 0.73
N ASN A 129 -27.93 4.70 0.04
CA ASN A 129 -28.15 5.50 -1.17
C ASN A 129 -27.36 4.99 -2.39
N THR A 130 -26.45 4.04 -2.20
CA THR A 130 -25.58 3.53 -3.27
C THR A 130 -26.30 2.55 -4.20
N PRO A 131 -26.07 2.63 -5.52
CA PRO A 131 -26.51 1.59 -6.46
C PRO A 131 -25.61 0.33 -6.42
N ASP A 132 -24.48 0.35 -5.72
CA ASP A 132 -23.51 -0.76 -5.66
C ASP A 132 -23.72 -1.71 -4.47
N TYR A 133 -24.86 -1.59 -3.80
CA TYR A 133 -25.29 -2.51 -2.74
C TYR A 133 -26.62 -3.16 -3.11
N ASP A 134 -26.62 -4.49 -3.28
CA ASP A 134 -27.84 -5.26 -3.42
C ASP A 134 -28.33 -5.68 -2.03
N ALA A 135 -29.22 -4.89 -1.46
CA ALA A 135 -29.80 -5.15 -0.14
C ALA A 135 -30.60 -6.46 -0.06
N LYS A 136 -31.10 -6.99 -1.18
CA LYS A 136 -31.84 -8.26 -1.19
C LYS A 136 -30.91 -9.46 -1.07
N LYS A 137 -29.71 -9.34 -1.64
CA LYS A 137 -28.69 -10.40 -1.64
C LYS A 137 -27.60 -10.19 -0.59
N GLY A 138 -27.54 -9.01 0.04
CA GLY A 138 -26.45 -8.63 0.94
C GLY A 138 -25.10 -8.55 0.23
N LEU A 139 -25.10 -8.25 -1.08
CA LEU A 139 -23.88 -8.22 -1.90
C LEU A 139 -23.42 -6.79 -2.14
N ILE A 140 -22.13 -6.55 -1.90
CA ILE A 140 -21.46 -5.27 -2.14
C ILE A 140 -20.46 -5.46 -3.29
N SER A 141 -20.45 -4.52 -4.22
CA SER A 141 -19.32 -4.39 -5.15
C SER A 141 -18.31 -3.37 -4.62
N CYS A 142 -17.06 -3.80 -4.50
CA CYS A 142 -16.04 -3.04 -3.78
C CYS A 142 -15.16 -2.15 -4.66
N GLY A 143 -15.05 -2.45 -5.95
CA GLY A 143 -14.22 -1.68 -6.85
C GLY A 143 -14.43 -2.04 -8.31
N LEU A 144 -13.85 -1.20 -9.16
CA LEU A 144 -13.82 -1.41 -10.60
C LEU A 144 -12.59 -0.72 -11.20
N ALA A 145 -11.94 -1.40 -12.14
CA ALA A 145 -10.84 -0.89 -12.92
C ALA A 145 -10.94 -1.30 -14.39
N TRP A 146 -10.26 -0.55 -15.25
CA TRP A 146 -10.04 -1.00 -16.62
C TRP A 146 -9.04 -2.15 -16.65
N VAL A 147 -9.35 -3.21 -17.39
CA VAL A 147 -8.42 -4.30 -17.64
C VAL A 147 -7.56 -3.98 -18.85
N ILE A 148 -6.24 -3.88 -18.69
CA ILE A 148 -5.32 -3.50 -19.77
C ILE A 148 -4.29 -4.61 -19.99
N PRO A 149 -4.41 -5.37 -21.09
CA PRO A 149 -3.50 -6.48 -21.36
C PRO A 149 -2.10 -5.97 -21.69
N ALA A 150 -1.08 -6.78 -21.37
CA ALA A 150 0.32 -6.44 -21.64
C ALA A 150 0.59 -6.12 -23.13
N SER A 151 -0.15 -6.76 -24.05
CA SER A 151 -0.06 -6.51 -25.49
C SER A 151 -0.39 -5.07 -25.89
N ASP A 152 -1.27 -4.39 -25.16
CA ASP A 152 -1.70 -3.03 -25.49
C ASP A 152 -0.57 -2.01 -25.33
N TRP A 153 0.39 -2.27 -24.45
CA TRP A 153 1.59 -1.43 -24.33
C TRP A 153 2.48 -1.45 -25.58
N ARG A 154 2.41 -2.53 -26.36
CA ARG A 154 3.13 -2.65 -27.64
C ARG A 154 2.29 -2.19 -28.83
N SER A 155 1.00 -2.53 -28.85
CA SER A 155 0.13 -2.26 -29.99
C SER A 155 -0.49 -0.87 -29.98
N ASN A 156 -0.84 -0.34 -28.79
CA ASN A 156 -1.50 0.95 -28.62
C ASN A 156 -1.20 1.58 -27.25
N PRO A 157 0.05 2.04 -26.99
CA PRO A 157 0.45 2.57 -25.69
C PRO A 157 -0.34 3.82 -25.26
N ARG A 158 -0.87 4.59 -26.23
CA ARG A 158 -1.72 5.77 -25.92
C ARG A 158 -3.04 5.35 -25.28
N TYR A 159 -3.64 4.27 -25.78
CA TYR A 159 -4.86 3.69 -25.23
C TYR A 159 -4.62 3.02 -23.88
N ALA A 160 -3.52 2.27 -23.74
CA ALA A 160 -3.13 1.67 -22.46
C ALA A 160 -3.00 2.76 -21.38
N LYS A 161 -2.24 3.82 -21.67
CA LYS A 161 -2.07 4.99 -20.78
C LYS A 161 -3.39 5.64 -20.39
N SER A 162 -4.31 5.84 -21.35
CA SER A 162 -5.55 6.57 -21.10
C SER A 162 -6.54 5.81 -20.21
N ARG A 163 -6.24 4.55 -19.86
CA ARG A 163 -7.08 3.67 -19.04
C ARG A 163 -6.43 3.19 -17.76
N MET A 164 -5.30 3.75 -17.33
CA MET A 164 -4.72 3.50 -16.00
C MET A 164 -5.51 4.19 -14.90
N TYR A 165 -6.79 3.80 -14.77
CA TYR A 165 -7.76 4.32 -13.82
C TYR A 165 -8.45 3.17 -13.09
N SER A 166 -8.64 3.37 -11.79
CA SER A 166 -9.34 2.45 -10.90
C SER A 166 -10.23 3.21 -9.91
N HIS A 167 -11.18 2.49 -9.31
CA HIS A 167 -12.06 2.98 -8.27
C HIS A 167 -12.20 1.93 -7.16
N SER A 168 -12.12 2.34 -5.89
CA SER A 168 -12.31 1.47 -4.73
C SER A 168 -13.11 2.14 -3.61
N TYR A 169 -13.96 1.36 -2.94
CA TYR A 169 -14.60 1.76 -1.69
C TYR A 169 -13.71 1.48 -0.47
N MET A 170 -13.79 2.33 0.57
CA MET A 170 -12.87 2.26 1.72
C MET A 170 -13.48 1.79 3.05
N ASN A 171 -14.79 1.91 3.26
CA ASN A 171 -15.40 1.69 4.58
C ASN A 171 -16.13 0.34 4.73
N GLN A 172 -16.52 -0.31 3.63
CA GLN A 172 -17.27 -1.58 3.63
C GLN A 172 -16.52 -2.70 2.89
N CYS A 173 -15.27 -2.45 2.54
CA CYS A 173 -14.47 -3.29 1.64
C CYS A 173 -13.07 -3.48 2.23
N GLY A 174 -12.48 -4.64 1.96
CA GLY A 174 -11.15 -4.98 2.44
C GLY A 174 -10.10 -4.00 1.94
N ASP A 175 -9.06 -3.79 2.74
CA ASP A 175 -7.97 -2.86 2.40
C ASP A 175 -7.17 -3.31 1.17
N ASP A 176 -7.26 -4.59 0.80
CA ASP A 176 -6.68 -5.18 -0.41
C ASP A 176 -7.46 -4.84 -1.70
N THR A 177 -8.64 -4.23 -1.60
CA THR A 177 -9.45 -3.85 -2.77
C THR A 177 -8.67 -2.94 -3.73
N PHE A 178 -7.93 -1.97 -3.20
CA PHE A 178 -7.14 -1.05 -4.03
C PHE A 178 -6.14 -1.80 -4.93
N ILE A 179 -5.35 -2.69 -4.35
CA ILE A 179 -4.33 -3.43 -5.10
C ILE A 179 -4.96 -4.47 -6.04
N HIS A 180 -6.14 -5.00 -5.70
CA HIS A 180 -6.95 -5.81 -6.60
C HIS A 180 -7.31 -5.02 -7.88
N GLU A 181 -7.79 -3.78 -7.73
CA GLU A 181 -8.13 -2.95 -8.89
C GLU A 181 -6.90 -2.54 -9.71
N LEU A 182 -5.75 -2.28 -9.08
CA LEU A 182 -4.50 -2.10 -9.83
C LEU A 182 -4.09 -3.37 -10.57
N GLY A 183 -4.38 -4.55 -10.01
CA GLY A 183 -4.26 -5.84 -10.68
C GLY A 183 -4.98 -5.87 -12.03
N HIS A 184 -6.22 -5.38 -12.09
CA HIS A 184 -6.93 -5.22 -13.37
C HIS A 184 -6.20 -4.27 -14.32
N ASN A 185 -5.73 -3.11 -13.85
CA ASN A 185 -4.94 -2.21 -14.69
C ASN A 185 -3.63 -2.86 -15.22
N TRP A 186 -3.06 -3.84 -14.52
CA TRP A 186 -1.93 -4.64 -15.03
C TRP A 186 -2.33 -5.82 -15.94
N GLY A 187 -3.62 -5.97 -16.22
CA GLY A 187 -4.14 -6.95 -17.17
C GLY A 187 -4.58 -8.26 -16.52
N LEU A 188 -4.87 -8.26 -15.22
CA LEU A 188 -5.38 -9.45 -14.53
C LEU A 188 -6.89 -9.59 -14.65
N ASN A 189 -7.34 -10.83 -14.72
CA ASN A 189 -8.72 -11.23 -14.51
C ASN A 189 -8.88 -11.83 -13.11
N HIS A 190 -10.13 -12.08 -12.72
CA HIS A 190 -10.40 -12.85 -11.52
C HIS A 190 -10.00 -14.32 -11.67
N ALA A 191 -10.28 -15.17 -10.67
CA ALA A 191 -10.04 -16.59 -10.80
C ALA A 191 -10.93 -17.23 -11.88
N HIS A 192 -10.45 -18.31 -12.49
CA HIS A 192 -11.18 -19.02 -13.56
C HIS A 192 -12.58 -19.45 -13.14
N GLU A 193 -12.72 -19.87 -11.88
CA GLU A 193 -13.95 -20.35 -11.25
C GLU A 193 -15.05 -19.27 -11.14
N GLN A 194 -14.72 -18.01 -11.44
CA GLN A 194 -15.66 -16.88 -11.48
C GLN A 194 -16.29 -16.67 -12.85
N TYR A 195 -15.91 -17.45 -13.85
CA TYR A 195 -16.36 -17.26 -15.22
C TYR A 195 -16.89 -18.56 -15.83
N GLU A 196 -17.97 -18.47 -16.60
CA GLU A 196 -18.43 -19.55 -17.46
C GLU A 196 -17.52 -19.71 -18.70
N ASN A 197 -16.96 -18.59 -19.19
CA ASN A 197 -16.06 -18.53 -20.34
C ASN A 197 -14.78 -17.78 -19.97
N THR A 198 -13.62 -18.22 -20.46
CA THR A 198 -12.33 -17.62 -20.10
C THR A 198 -12.15 -16.22 -20.71
N PRO A 199 -12.12 -15.13 -19.90
CA PRO A 199 -12.11 -13.75 -20.40
C PRO A 199 -10.93 -13.37 -21.32
N HIS A 200 -9.78 -14.03 -21.19
CA HIS A 200 -8.58 -13.68 -21.96
C HIS A 200 -8.79 -13.72 -23.48
N PHE A 201 -9.70 -14.56 -23.99
CA PHE A 201 -10.07 -14.56 -25.41
C PHE A 201 -10.84 -13.31 -25.85
N GLY A 202 -11.55 -12.66 -24.93
CA GLY A 202 -12.37 -11.48 -25.21
C GLY A 202 -11.66 -10.16 -24.92
N ASN A 203 -10.83 -10.10 -23.88
CA ASN A 203 -10.12 -8.89 -23.47
C ASN A 203 -8.62 -8.88 -23.81
N GLY A 204 -8.08 -9.96 -24.37
CA GLY A 204 -6.71 -10.04 -24.86
C GLY A 204 -5.63 -10.15 -23.78
N THR A 205 -5.99 -10.41 -22.52
CA THR A 205 -5.00 -10.62 -21.46
C THR A 205 -4.18 -11.88 -21.69
N GLU A 206 -3.07 -12.01 -20.96
CA GLU A 206 -2.30 -13.24 -20.96
C GLU A 206 -3.15 -14.44 -20.51
N LYS A 207 -2.88 -15.62 -21.09
CA LYS A 207 -3.64 -16.85 -20.83
C LYS A 207 -3.70 -17.28 -19.36
N ASP A 208 -2.72 -16.86 -18.56
CA ASP A 208 -2.57 -17.18 -17.14
C ASP A 208 -2.70 -15.93 -16.25
N ALA A 209 -3.12 -14.77 -16.78
CA ALA A 209 -3.39 -13.55 -16.02
C ALA A 209 -4.68 -13.65 -15.20
N TYR A 210 -4.71 -14.56 -14.24
CA TYR A 210 -5.89 -14.92 -13.46
C TYR A 210 -5.58 -15.02 -11.98
N GLY A 211 -6.57 -14.72 -11.15
CA GLY A 211 -6.58 -15.15 -9.76
C GLY A 211 -6.54 -16.68 -9.63
N TYR A 212 -6.28 -17.14 -8.42
CA TYR A 212 -6.27 -18.54 -8.06
C TYR A 212 -6.83 -18.75 -6.65
N GLY A 213 -7.38 -19.92 -6.41
CA GLY A 213 -7.76 -20.37 -5.07
C GLY A 213 -7.82 -21.88 -5.01
N VAL A 214 -7.79 -22.41 -3.81
CA VAL A 214 -8.00 -23.82 -3.52
C VAL A 214 -9.11 -23.91 -2.48
N LYS A 215 -10.12 -24.72 -2.79
CA LYS A 215 -11.31 -24.89 -1.96
C LYS A 215 -10.93 -25.21 -0.51
N ASP A 216 -11.56 -24.50 0.41
CA ASP A 216 -11.44 -24.56 1.87
C ASP A 216 -10.01 -24.29 2.39
N LYS A 217 -9.11 -23.79 1.54
CA LYS A 217 -7.72 -23.44 1.92
C LYS A 217 -7.44 -21.97 1.75
N PHE A 218 -7.56 -21.46 0.53
CA PHE A 218 -7.20 -20.08 0.25
C PHE A 218 -7.77 -19.53 -1.05
N ALA A 219 -7.72 -18.20 -1.16
CA ALA A 219 -7.97 -17.44 -2.39
C ALA A 219 -6.94 -16.31 -2.49
N THR A 220 -6.32 -16.13 -3.65
CA THR A 220 -5.36 -15.05 -3.93
C THR A 220 -6.08 -13.71 -4.17
N THR A 221 -5.33 -12.61 -4.23
CA THR A 221 -5.86 -11.23 -4.32
C THR A 221 -6.91 -11.04 -5.41
N MET A 222 -6.77 -11.67 -6.58
CA MET A 222 -7.75 -11.55 -7.68
C MET A 222 -8.94 -12.50 -7.60
N ALA A 223 -9.01 -13.35 -6.57
CA ALA A 223 -10.05 -14.36 -6.42
C ALA A 223 -11.12 -13.95 -5.39
N TYR A 224 -12.36 -14.40 -5.59
CA TYR A 224 -13.43 -14.23 -4.61
C TYR A 224 -13.40 -15.35 -3.58
N GLY A 225 -12.95 -15.05 -2.35
CA GLY A 225 -12.76 -16.04 -1.29
C GLY A 225 -13.97 -16.94 -1.03
N PHE A 226 -15.19 -16.40 -1.10
CA PHE A 226 -16.41 -17.15 -0.85
C PHE A 226 -16.65 -18.29 -1.86
N LEU A 227 -16.16 -18.19 -3.10
CA LEU A 227 -16.25 -19.28 -4.08
C LEU A 227 -15.30 -20.44 -3.76
N PHE A 228 -14.27 -20.17 -2.97
CA PHE A 228 -13.31 -21.16 -2.48
C PHE A 228 -13.57 -21.54 -1.02
N GLY A 229 -14.70 -21.17 -0.42
CA GLY A 229 -15.03 -21.54 0.95
C GLY A 229 -14.20 -20.84 2.03
N VAL A 230 -13.48 -19.77 1.69
CA VAL A 230 -12.62 -19.03 2.63
C VAL A 230 -13.15 -17.62 2.91
N ARG A 231 -12.95 -17.16 4.14
CA ARG A 231 -13.22 -15.77 4.53
C ARG A 231 -11.95 -14.95 4.31
N GLY A 232 -11.93 -14.10 3.29
CA GLY A 232 -10.78 -13.25 2.95
C GLY A 232 -9.89 -13.82 1.83
N ARG A 233 -8.66 -13.29 1.74
CA ARG A 233 -7.66 -13.63 0.70
C ARG A 233 -6.26 -13.75 1.31
N SER A 234 -5.37 -14.53 0.68
CA SER A 234 -4.00 -14.81 1.15
C SER A 234 -2.99 -13.67 0.99
N TYR A 235 -3.44 -12.43 0.85
CA TYR A 235 -2.58 -11.24 0.69
C TYR A 235 -1.40 -11.48 -0.27
N THR A 236 -1.69 -12.08 -1.41
CA THR A 236 -0.72 -12.43 -2.45
C THR A 236 -1.41 -12.61 -3.81
N PHE A 237 -0.74 -12.22 -4.89
CA PHE A 237 -1.12 -12.53 -6.26
C PHE A 237 -0.76 -13.97 -6.62
N SER A 238 -1.49 -14.55 -7.56
CA SER A 238 -1.26 -15.94 -7.95
C SER A 238 0.11 -16.16 -8.60
N THR A 239 0.79 -17.21 -8.19
CA THR A 239 2.05 -17.67 -8.79
C THR A 239 2.30 -19.14 -8.44
N PRO A 240 2.73 -19.99 -9.40
CA PRO A 240 3.10 -21.37 -9.11
C PRO A 240 4.40 -21.49 -8.29
N ASP A 241 5.19 -20.43 -8.19
CA ASP A 241 6.54 -20.46 -7.59
C ASP A 241 6.53 -20.21 -6.07
N LYS A 242 5.36 -19.91 -5.48
CA LYS A 242 5.18 -19.72 -4.04
C LYS A 242 4.10 -20.65 -3.47
N GLN A 243 4.11 -20.83 -2.16
CA GLN A 243 3.11 -21.64 -1.45
C GLN A 243 2.16 -20.79 -0.61
N CYS A 244 0.89 -21.20 -0.61
CA CYS A 244 -0.24 -20.71 0.15
C CYS A 244 -0.84 -21.94 0.85
N GLU A 245 -0.88 -21.94 2.18
CA GLU A 245 -1.44 -23.05 2.97
C GLU A 245 -0.87 -24.44 2.56
N GLY A 246 0.45 -24.51 2.38
CA GLY A 246 1.18 -25.73 2.00
C GLY A 246 0.92 -26.23 0.57
N THR A 247 0.33 -25.41 -0.30
CA THR A 247 0.09 -25.73 -1.72
C THR A 247 0.47 -24.55 -2.61
N PRO A 248 0.82 -24.76 -3.89
CA PRO A 248 1.19 -23.65 -4.77
C PRO A 248 0.10 -22.55 -4.84
N CYS A 249 0.50 -21.28 -4.71
CA CYS A 249 -0.37 -20.09 -4.80
C CYS A 249 -0.88 -19.82 -6.23
N GLY A 250 -0.69 -20.73 -7.15
CA GLY A 250 -0.98 -20.56 -8.57
C GLY A 250 -0.69 -21.84 -9.32
N LYS A 251 -0.93 -21.81 -10.62
CA LYS A 251 -0.72 -22.97 -11.48
C LYS A 251 -0.14 -22.51 -12.80
N LYS A 252 0.96 -23.12 -13.22
CA LYS A 252 1.64 -22.82 -14.48
C LYS A 252 0.64 -22.88 -15.65
N ASP A 253 0.69 -21.88 -16.52
CA ASP A 253 -0.19 -21.73 -17.70
C ASP A 253 -1.70 -21.67 -17.38
N TYR A 254 -2.10 -21.44 -16.12
CA TYR A 254 -3.49 -21.33 -15.67
C TYR A 254 -3.72 -20.11 -14.78
N ALA A 255 -2.90 -19.91 -13.76
CA ALA A 255 -3.00 -18.75 -12.87
C ALA A 255 -1.60 -18.35 -12.38
N ASN A 256 -1.04 -17.32 -13.01
CA ASN A 256 0.25 -16.72 -12.72
C ASN A 256 0.16 -15.20 -12.93
N ALA A 257 -0.58 -14.54 -12.04
CA ALA A 257 -0.72 -13.09 -12.02
C ALA A 257 0.62 -12.37 -11.87
N VAL A 258 1.57 -12.92 -11.11
CA VAL A 258 2.92 -12.35 -10.95
C VAL A 258 3.63 -12.19 -12.29
N ARG A 259 3.58 -13.21 -13.16
CA ARG A 259 4.15 -13.12 -14.52
C ARG A 259 3.49 -12.03 -15.36
N ALA A 260 2.15 -11.97 -15.35
CA ALA A 260 1.41 -10.98 -16.12
C ALA A 260 1.68 -9.54 -15.65
N ILE A 261 1.74 -9.31 -14.33
CA ILE A 261 2.15 -8.02 -13.76
C ILE A 261 3.57 -7.66 -14.22
N GLY A 262 4.51 -8.61 -14.20
CA GLY A 262 5.88 -8.37 -14.65
C GLY A 262 6.01 -7.95 -16.13
N LEU A 263 5.01 -8.24 -16.97
CA LEU A 263 4.97 -7.77 -18.35
C LEU A 263 4.42 -6.35 -18.49
N SER A 264 3.47 -5.96 -17.63
CA SER A 264 2.77 -4.67 -17.72
C SER A 264 3.44 -3.59 -16.86
N ALA A 265 3.87 -3.91 -15.65
CA ALA A 265 4.36 -2.96 -14.65
C ALA A 265 5.52 -2.08 -15.13
N PRO A 266 6.55 -2.59 -15.84
CA PRO A 266 7.63 -1.74 -16.36
C PRO A 266 7.14 -0.70 -17.36
N HIS A 267 6.13 -1.04 -18.17
CA HIS A 267 5.52 -0.07 -19.09
C HIS A 267 4.71 0.98 -18.35
N VAL A 268 3.96 0.57 -17.32
CA VAL A 268 3.19 1.49 -16.47
C VAL A 268 4.11 2.49 -15.76
N ALA A 269 5.19 2.01 -15.13
CA ALA A 269 6.20 2.83 -14.45
C ALA A 269 6.93 3.84 -15.34
N SER A 270 6.78 3.73 -16.67
CA SER A 270 7.42 4.61 -17.65
C SER A 270 6.49 5.68 -18.23
N ILE A 271 5.23 5.76 -17.75
CA ILE A 271 4.25 6.72 -18.27
C ILE A 271 4.67 8.16 -17.95
N TYR A 272 5.18 8.38 -16.74
CA TYR A 272 5.81 9.64 -16.33
C TYR A 272 7.15 9.37 -15.65
N ALA A 273 8.02 10.40 -15.61
CA ALA A 273 9.20 10.32 -14.77
C ALA A 273 8.77 10.31 -13.31
N SER A 274 9.22 9.30 -12.57
CA SER A 274 8.86 9.15 -11.16
C SER A 274 9.22 10.40 -10.36
N LYS A 275 8.31 10.78 -9.47
CA LYS A 275 8.51 11.85 -8.49
C LYS A 275 8.48 11.35 -7.05
N ALA A 276 8.33 10.05 -6.85
CA ALA A 276 8.61 9.44 -5.57
C ALA A 276 10.07 9.71 -5.17
N ALA A 277 10.31 9.96 -3.89
CA ALA A 277 11.67 9.94 -3.37
C ALA A 277 12.26 8.56 -3.64
N THR A 278 13.38 8.50 -4.36
CA THR A 278 14.06 7.25 -4.71
C THR A 278 14.35 6.44 -3.44
N PRO A 279 14.06 5.13 -3.42
CA PRO A 279 14.67 4.24 -2.44
C PRO A 279 16.18 4.23 -2.69
N ASP A 280 16.94 4.56 -1.66
CA ASP A 280 18.39 4.42 -1.56
C ASP A 280 18.80 2.98 -1.95
N ASP A 281 19.42 2.82 -3.13
CA ASP A 281 20.01 1.55 -3.54
C ASP A 281 21.42 1.48 -2.95
N GLY A 282 21.69 0.42 -2.20
CA GLY A 282 22.93 0.29 -1.44
C GLY A 282 24.17 0.43 -2.33
N THR A 283 24.80 1.60 -2.28
CA THR A 283 26.22 1.78 -2.62
C THR A 283 26.91 2.44 -1.45
N THR A 284 27.92 1.75 -0.92
CA THR A 284 28.88 2.31 0.01
C THR A 284 29.57 3.50 -0.65
N ASP A 285 29.28 4.70 -0.20
CA ASP A 285 30.18 5.83 -0.40
C ASP A 285 30.32 6.64 0.89
N THR A 286 31.58 6.72 1.31
CA THR A 286 32.10 7.70 2.25
C THR A 286 31.70 9.11 1.82
N VAL A 287 30.74 9.70 2.52
CA VAL A 287 30.38 11.10 2.37
C VAL A 287 31.06 11.91 3.46
N THR A 288 32.04 12.71 3.06
CA THR A 288 32.48 13.88 3.82
C THR A 288 31.28 14.81 4.02
N PRO A 289 31.01 15.32 5.24
CA PRO A 289 29.69 15.82 5.61
C PRO A 289 29.29 17.11 4.88
N PRO A 290 28.07 17.21 4.33
CA PRO A 290 27.44 18.49 4.07
C PRO A 290 26.98 19.11 5.41
N ALA A 291 27.06 20.44 5.48
CA ALA A 291 26.75 21.22 6.67
C ALA A 291 25.37 20.90 7.29
N VAL A 292 25.40 20.70 8.60
CA VAL A 292 24.29 20.31 9.48
C VAL A 292 23.15 21.33 9.41
N THR A 293 21.94 20.86 9.09
CA THR A 293 20.68 21.57 9.38
C THR A 293 19.95 20.81 10.49
N THR A 294 19.51 21.54 11.51
CA THR A 294 18.85 21.05 12.73
C THR A 294 17.51 20.39 12.40
N GLY A 295 17.43 19.06 12.56
CA GLY A 295 16.22 18.26 12.32
C GLY A 295 15.08 18.57 13.28
N LYS A 296 13.84 18.31 12.84
CA LYS A 296 12.62 18.39 13.66
C LYS A 296 12.79 17.57 14.94
N ASN A 297 12.30 18.08 16.06
CA ASN A 297 12.45 17.44 17.37
C ASN A 297 11.23 16.58 17.78
N GLN A 298 10.18 16.57 16.97
CA GLN A 298 8.93 15.86 17.18
C GLN A 298 8.71 14.83 16.07
N TYR A 299 8.37 13.61 16.49
CA TYR A 299 8.16 12.45 15.63
C TYR A 299 6.81 11.85 15.98
N LEU A 300 5.89 11.83 15.02
CA LEU A 300 4.53 11.33 15.20
C LEU A 300 4.32 10.12 14.29
N LEU A 301 3.75 9.06 14.86
CA LEU A 301 3.34 7.89 14.10
C LEU A 301 2.02 8.18 13.39
N GLU A 302 1.92 7.77 12.12
CA GLU A 302 0.63 7.77 11.41
C GLU A 302 -0.40 6.94 12.18
N SER A 303 -1.56 7.52 12.45
CA SER A 303 -2.65 6.96 13.24
C SER A 303 -4.00 7.35 12.63
N PRO A 304 -5.10 6.62 12.91
CA PRO A 304 -5.17 5.42 13.76
C PRO A 304 -4.59 4.16 13.09
N ARG A 305 -4.03 3.24 13.89
CA ARG A 305 -3.59 1.89 13.46
C ARG A 305 -4.36 0.83 14.23
N ALA A 306 -4.84 -0.22 13.55
CA ALA A 306 -5.41 -1.36 14.25
C ALA A 306 -4.33 -2.09 15.07
N LEU A 307 -4.69 -2.56 16.25
CA LEU A 307 -3.96 -3.55 17.04
C LEU A 307 -4.76 -4.85 16.98
N PRO A 308 -4.39 -5.78 16.07
CA PRO A 308 -5.08 -7.06 15.95
C PRO A 308 -4.88 -7.92 17.19
N ASP A 309 -5.84 -8.82 17.39
CA ASP A 309 -5.85 -9.81 18.47
C ASP A 309 -4.56 -10.65 18.50
N ALA A 310 -4.05 -10.92 19.70
CA ALA A 310 -2.86 -11.74 19.95
C ALA A 310 -1.65 -11.42 19.04
N THR A 311 -1.46 -10.13 18.71
CA THR A 311 -0.44 -9.68 17.74
C THR A 311 0.44 -8.58 18.32
N GLN A 312 1.73 -8.63 17.99
CA GLN A 312 2.68 -7.56 18.27
C GLN A 312 2.95 -6.72 17.01
N LEU A 313 2.90 -5.40 17.18
CA LEU A 313 3.27 -4.42 16.17
C LEU A 313 4.56 -3.71 16.57
N GLU A 314 5.48 -3.58 15.61
CA GLU A 314 6.64 -2.71 15.72
C GLU A 314 6.38 -1.40 14.98
N LEU A 315 6.52 -0.27 15.68
CA LEU A 315 6.22 1.07 15.16
C LEU A 315 7.53 1.89 15.15
N PRO A 316 8.22 1.98 14.00
CA PRO A 316 9.52 2.64 13.93
C PRO A 316 9.40 4.17 13.89
N PHE A 317 10.39 4.85 14.46
CA PHE A 317 10.66 6.28 14.26
C PHE A 317 12.11 6.45 13.79
N ASP A 318 12.31 7.06 12.63
CA ASP A 318 13.65 7.42 12.16
C ASP A 318 14.03 8.79 12.72
N VAL A 319 14.81 8.78 13.82
CA VAL A 319 15.18 9.98 14.56
C VAL A 319 16.49 10.56 14.03
N ASN A 320 16.43 11.82 13.62
CA ASN A 320 17.57 12.60 13.14
C ASN A 320 17.83 13.86 14.00
N TYR A 321 17.33 13.88 15.23
CA TYR A 321 17.49 15.00 16.16
C TYR A 321 18.95 15.08 16.66
N GLN A 322 19.55 16.26 16.56
CA GLN A 322 20.93 16.53 16.97
C GLN A 322 21.05 17.74 17.92
N GLY A 323 19.92 18.26 18.40
CA GLY A 323 19.88 19.38 19.35
C GLY A 323 20.37 18.99 20.75
N GLU A 324 20.38 19.96 21.66
CA GLU A 324 20.66 19.69 23.08
C GLU A 324 19.55 18.85 23.68
N LEU A 325 19.92 17.79 24.39
CA LEU A 325 18.96 16.91 25.03
C LEU A 325 18.72 17.34 26.47
N THR A 326 17.63 18.07 26.68
CA THR A 326 17.13 18.47 28.00
C THR A 326 16.00 17.58 28.48
N LYS A 327 15.17 17.05 27.56
CA LYS A 327 14.05 16.18 27.90
C LYS A 327 13.60 15.33 26.70
N THR A 328 13.34 14.05 26.95
CA THR A 328 12.69 13.16 25.97
C THR A 328 11.35 12.68 26.51
N THR A 329 10.30 12.73 25.69
CA THR A 329 8.97 12.25 26.07
C THR A 329 8.35 11.38 25.00
N ILE A 330 7.57 10.39 25.42
CA ILE A 330 6.72 9.61 24.54
C ILE A 330 5.25 9.68 24.98
N ARG A 331 4.37 10.11 24.08
CA ARG A 331 2.92 10.03 24.27
C ARG A 331 2.40 8.78 23.58
N VAL A 332 1.53 8.04 24.25
CA VAL A 332 0.86 6.86 23.71
C VAL A 332 -0.64 6.96 24.02
N ASN A 333 -1.46 6.78 22.99
CA ASN A 333 -2.92 6.72 23.10
C ASN A 333 -3.41 5.46 22.39
N ILE A 334 -3.87 4.48 23.16
CA ILE A 334 -4.40 3.21 22.67
C ILE A 334 -5.79 3.03 23.26
N GLU A 335 -6.73 2.60 22.43
CA GLU A 335 -8.00 2.04 22.88
C GLU A 335 -8.01 0.55 22.59
N HIS A 336 -8.46 -0.24 23.55
CA HIS A 336 -8.54 -1.70 23.44
C HIS A 336 -9.84 -2.15 24.09
N GLN A 337 -10.44 -3.24 23.60
CA GLN A 337 -11.63 -3.81 24.25
C GLN A 337 -11.35 -4.21 25.70
N PHE A 338 -10.13 -4.67 25.98
CA PHE A 338 -9.62 -4.90 27.33
C PHE A 338 -8.15 -4.45 27.45
N ILE A 339 -7.91 -3.27 28.03
CA ILE A 339 -6.56 -2.66 28.02
C ILE A 339 -5.55 -3.41 28.88
N GLY A 340 -6.01 -4.31 29.75
CA GLY A 340 -5.16 -5.23 30.49
C GLY A 340 -4.40 -6.21 29.61
N ASP A 341 -4.81 -6.45 28.37
CA ASP A 341 -4.11 -7.41 27.51
C ASP A 341 -2.92 -6.77 26.79
N VAL A 342 -2.87 -5.44 26.74
CA VAL A 342 -1.87 -4.70 25.97
C VAL A 342 -0.58 -4.51 26.78
N SER A 343 0.57 -4.82 26.18
CA SER A 343 1.89 -4.37 26.63
C SER A 343 2.49 -3.36 25.65
N VAL A 344 3.27 -2.40 26.18
CA VAL A 344 3.91 -1.34 25.41
C VAL A 344 5.34 -1.12 25.90
N SER A 345 6.31 -1.20 24.99
CA SER A 345 7.68 -0.81 25.26
C SER A 345 8.29 0.05 24.16
N LEU A 346 9.29 0.84 24.50
CA LEU A 346 10.06 1.67 23.58
C LEU A 346 11.50 1.15 23.54
N VAL A 347 12.06 1.02 22.35
CA VAL A 347 13.43 0.56 22.10
C VAL A 347 14.19 1.65 21.36
N ALA A 348 15.33 2.08 21.91
CA ALA A 348 16.27 2.99 21.27
C ALA A 348 17.13 2.28 20.20
N PRO A 349 17.76 3.04 19.30
CA PRO A 349 18.72 2.54 18.32
C PRO A 349 19.86 1.70 18.93
N SER A 350 20.28 2.01 20.16
CA SER A 350 21.31 1.26 20.89
C SER A 350 20.83 -0.08 21.44
N GLY A 351 19.53 -0.36 21.37
CA GLY A 351 18.88 -1.52 21.99
C GLY A 351 18.42 -1.27 23.44
N LYS A 352 18.68 -0.09 24.02
CA LYS A 352 18.13 0.28 25.33
C LYS A 352 16.60 0.30 25.28
N GLN A 353 15.95 -0.27 26.29
CA GLN A 353 14.49 -0.45 26.31
C GLN A 353 13.85 0.20 27.54
N TRP A 354 12.68 0.81 27.34
CA TRP A 354 11.79 1.30 28.40
C TRP A 354 10.47 0.52 28.34
N SER A 355 10.09 -0.15 29.42
CA SER A 355 8.72 -0.68 29.57
C SER A 355 7.79 0.46 29.96
N LEU A 356 6.81 0.76 29.11
CA LEU A 356 5.83 1.81 29.33
C LEU A 356 4.57 1.23 30.00
N LYS A 357 4.17 0.01 29.59
CA LYS A 357 3.07 -0.75 30.18
C LYS A 357 3.33 -2.25 30.02
N GLU A 358 3.03 -2.99 31.08
CA GLU A 358 2.93 -4.45 31.05
C GLU A 358 1.46 -4.88 30.93
N SER A 359 1.22 -6.05 30.34
CA SER A 359 -0.10 -6.66 30.39
C SER A 359 -0.45 -7.06 31.83
N ASN A 360 -1.71 -6.84 32.20
CA ASN A 360 -2.25 -7.04 33.53
C ASN A 360 -3.75 -7.37 33.45
N GLY A 361 -4.10 -8.65 33.61
CA GLY A 361 -5.50 -9.12 33.58
C GLY A 361 -6.44 -8.53 34.66
N ARG A 362 -5.93 -7.70 35.60
CA ARG A 362 -6.75 -6.94 36.54
C ARG A 362 -7.15 -5.55 36.02
N ASP A 363 -6.49 -5.07 34.97
CA ASP A 363 -6.77 -3.78 34.35
C ASP A 363 -7.94 -3.90 33.37
N ARG A 364 -9.15 -3.73 33.91
CA ARG A 364 -10.41 -3.83 33.15
C ARG A 364 -10.77 -2.56 32.36
N GLY A 365 -9.81 -1.65 32.20
CA GLY A 365 -10.00 -0.45 31.40
C GLY A 365 -10.11 -0.75 29.91
N ASN A 366 -10.38 0.30 29.13
CA ASN A 366 -10.46 0.21 27.66
C ASN A 366 -9.58 1.25 26.95
N ARG A 367 -8.79 2.03 27.70
CA ARG A 367 -7.96 3.11 27.16
C ARG A 367 -6.67 3.26 27.94
N TYR A 368 -5.59 3.42 27.19
CA TYR A 368 -4.26 3.75 27.68
C TYR A 368 -3.82 5.06 27.03
N HIS A 369 -3.95 6.17 27.75
CA HIS A 369 -3.58 7.51 27.26
C HIS A 369 -2.64 8.19 28.24
N VAL A 370 -1.38 8.33 27.85
CA VAL A 370 -0.27 8.61 28.75
C VAL A 370 0.80 9.45 28.05
N LEU A 371 1.49 10.26 28.84
CA LEU A 371 2.73 10.94 28.43
C LEU A 371 3.83 10.52 29.39
N PHE A 372 4.80 9.77 28.89
CA PHE A 372 5.97 9.34 29.63
C PHE A 372 7.14 10.29 29.38
N THR A 373 7.85 10.66 30.44
CA THR A 373 9.18 11.27 30.32
C THR A 373 10.21 10.17 30.45
N LEU A 374 11.09 10.03 29.48
CA LEU A 374 12.13 9.01 29.48
C LEU A 374 13.32 9.49 30.31
N ASN A 375 13.75 8.64 31.24
CA ASN A 375 14.98 8.85 31.99
C ASN A 375 16.14 8.15 31.29
N ASP A 376 17.36 8.63 31.54
CA ASP A 376 18.62 8.04 31.07
C ASP A 376 18.73 7.92 29.54
N VAL A 377 18.16 8.86 28.78
CA VAL A 377 18.39 8.90 27.33
C VAL A 377 19.76 9.51 27.08
N GLU A 378 20.68 8.71 26.54
CA GLU A 378 22.03 9.19 26.21
C GLU A 378 22.06 9.82 24.82
N LYS A 379 22.98 10.76 24.59
CA LYS A 379 23.12 11.41 23.27
C LYS A 379 23.44 10.40 22.15
N SER A 380 24.11 9.29 22.48
CA SER A 380 24.36 8.15 21.60
C SER A 380 23.11 7.39 21.20
N ASP A 381 22.03 7.46 22.00
CA ASP A 381 20.77 6.77 21.74
C ASP A 381 19.82 7.60 20.86
N VAL A 382 20.05 8.91 20.75
CA VAL A 382 19.09 9.81 20.08
C VAL A 382 19.02 9.54 18.58
N LEU A 383 20.17 9.46 17.91
CA LEU A 383 20.24 9.33 16.46
C LEU A 383 20.01 7.87 16.03
N GLY A 384 19.05 7.66 15.13
CA GLY A 384 18.79 6.37 14.51
C GLY A 384 17.35 5.90 14.66
N GLN A 385 17.12 4.62 14.41
CA GLN A 385 15.78 4.04 14.45
C GLN A 385 15.35 3.68 15.88
N TRP A 386 14.34 4.38 16.38
CA TRP A 386 13.60 3.99 17.58
C TRP A 386 12.43 3.09 17.20
N LYS A 387 11.94 2.27 18.12
CA LYS A 387 10.77 1.41 17.91
C LYS A 387 9.85 1.40 19.11
N VAL A 388 8.56 1.59 18.89
CA VAL A 388 7.55 1.27 19.90
C VAL A 388 6.99 -0.10 19.60
N LEU A 389 7.10 -1.00 20.54
CA LEU A 389 6.51 -2.33 20.51
C LEU A 389 5.16 -2.24 21.22
N VAL A 390 4.07 -2.48 20.50
CA VAL A 390 2.72 -2.57 21.08
C VAL A 390 2.22 -3.98 20.81
N SER A 391 1.90 -4.73 21.86
CA SER A 391 1.45 -6.11 21.76
C SER A 391 0.09 -6.26 22.42
N ASP A 392 -0.82 -6.97 21.79
CA ASP A 392 -1.92 -7.63 22.48
C ASP A 392 -1.45 -9.03 22.88
N ASP A 393 -1.28 -9.26 24.18
CA ASP A 393 -0.66 -10.48 24.71
C ASP A 393 -1.66 -11.62 24.92
N TYR A 394 -2.96 -11.36 24.72
CA TYR A 394 -4.04 -12.33 24.94
C TYR A 394 -4.98 -12.40 23.73
N GLU A 395 -5.79 -13.46 23.67
CA GLU A 395 -6.75 -13.69 22.60
C GLU A 395 -8.14 -13.11 22.93
N LYS A 396 -8.93 -12.80 21.89
CA LYS A 396 -10.35 -12.41 21.78
C LYS A 396 -10.63 -10.93 21.62
N ASP A 397 -9.70 -10.07 22.00
CA ASP A 397 -9.89 -8.64 22.06
C ASP A 397 -9.07 -7.96 20.97
N THR A 398 -9.46 -6.76 20.56
CA THR A 398 -8.72 -5.98 19.56
C THR A 398 -8.68 -4.53 20.00
N GLY A 399 -7.78 -3.75 19.40
CA GLY A 399 -7.70 -2.33 19.66
C GLY A 399 -7.27 -1.47 18.50
N ILE A 400 -7.05 -0.21 18.83
CA ILE A 400 -6.65 0.85 17.92
C ILE A 400 -5.63 1.72 18.63
N ILE A 401 -4.46 1.87 18.02
CA ILE A 401 -3.43 2.82 18.40
C ILE A 401 -3.80 4.16 17.76
N LYS A 402 -4.24 5.12 18.56
CA LYS A 402 -4.72 6.44 18.13
C LYS A 402 -3.63 7.50 18.06
N GLU A 403 -2.56 7.35 18.81
CA GLU A 403 -1.46 8.31 18.82
C GLU A 403 -0.21 7.65 19.39
N VAL A 404 0.93 7.85 18.72
CA VAL A 404 2.24 7.65 19.33
C VAL A 404 3.16 8.80 18.91
N GLU A 405 3.60 9.61 19.86
CA GLU A 405 4.44 10.78 19.62
C GLU A 405 5.73 10.68 20.45
N LEU A 406 6.88 10.68 19.79
CA LEU A 406 8.20 10.79 20.40
C LEU A 406 8.72 12.23 20.21
N LEU A 407 9.11 12.88 21.30
CA LEU A 407 9.53 14.28 21.30
C LEU A 407 10.85 14.41 22.07
N PHE A 408 11.83 15.04 21.43
CA PHE A 408 13.10 15.45 22.01
C PHE A 408 13.06 16.97 22.25
N LYS A 409 13.59 17.45 23.36
CA LYS A 409 13.64 18.86 23.71
C LYS A 409 14.98 19.22 24.30
#